data_AF-A0ABD5UDY7-F1
#
_entry.id   AF-A0ABD5UDY7-F1
#
_cell.length_a   1.000
_cell.length_b   1.000
_cell.length_c   1.000
_cell.angle_alpha   90.00
_cell.angle_beta   90.00
_cell.angle_gamma   90.00
#
_symmetry.space_group_name_H-M   'P 1'
#
loop_
_entity.id
_entity.type
_entity.pdbx_description
1 polymer ?
#
loop_
_entity_poly.entity_id
_entity_poly.type
_entity_poly.pdbx_seq_one_letter_code
_entity_poly.pdbx_strand_id
1 'polypeptide(L)'
;MSAAVDAARDAPRRLLAVVAVLVALSPAFAWGAARVGYAEPLENAAELTGASDAAVTLVPALFPDYSVAGLGPYLGTLVAGAVGTALVFVLAVGVGRLLAR
;
A
#
# COMPACT_ATOMS: atom_id res chain seq x y z
N MET A 1 -33.33 13.51 -14.57
CA MET A 1 -32.12 14.33 -14.82
C MET A 1 -31.40 14.74 -13.53
N SER A 2 -32.10 15.16 -12.46
CA SER A 2 -31.47 15.49 -11.14
C SER A 2 -30.67 14.33 -10.52
N ALA A 3 -31.27 13.15 -10.40
CA ALA A 3 -30.63 12.00 -9.75
C ALA A 3 -29.31 11.53 -10.42
N ALA A 4 -29.18 11.71 -11.74
CA ALA A 4 -27.95 11.36 -12.46
C ALA A 4 -26.81 12.38 -12.22
N VAL A 5 -27.16 13.66 -12.06
CA VAL A 5 -26.21 14.73 -11.72
C VAL A 5 -25.75 14.60 -10.27
N ASP A 6 -26.65 14.23 -9.36
CA ASP A 6 -26.32 13.98 -7.95
C ASP A 6 -25.42 12.73 -7.81
N ALA A 7 -25.73 11.65 -8.53
CA ALA A 7 -24.88 10.46 -8.58
C ALA A 7 -23.47 10.75 -9.12
N ALA A 8 -23.34 11.57 -10.16
CA ALA A 8 -22.04 11.97 -10.72
C ALA A 8 -21.23 12.85 -9.77
N ARG A 9 -21.88 13.72 -8.99
CA ARG A 9 -21.23 14.53 -7.94
C ARG A 9 -20.78 13.70 -6.74
N ASP A 10 -21.52 12.65 -6.42
CA ASP A 10 -21.25 11.77 -5.27
C ASP A 10 -20.24 10.66 -5.58
N ALA A 11 -20.10 10.26 -6.84
CA ALA A 11 -19.17 9.24 -7.30
C ALA A 11 -17.74 9.37 -6.71
N PRO A 12 -17.07 10.54 -6.77
CA PRO A 12 -15.74 10.68 -6.18
C PRO A 12 -15.72 10.49 -4.66
N ARG A 13 -16.75 10.96 -3.94
CA ARG A 13 -16.84 10.79 -2.48
C ARG A 13 -17.04 9.32 -2.12
N ARG A 14 -17.89 8.61 -2.87
CA ARG A 14 -18.12 7.17 -2.71
C ARG A 14 -16.84 6.38 -2.98
N LEU A 15 -16.11 6.71 -4.05
CA LEU A 15 -14.83 6.07 -4.36
C LEU A 15 -13.79 6.29 -3.27
N LEU A 16 -13.65 7.52 -2.77
CA LEU A 16 -12.75 7.81 -1.65
C LEU A 16 -13.14 7.04 -0.39
N ALA A 17 -14.44 6.91 -0.10
CA ALA A 17 -14.92 6.11 1.02
C ALA A 17 -14.56 4.63 0.84
N VAL A 18 -14.70 4.07 -0.37
CA VAL A 18 -14.27 2.70 -0.67
C VAL A 18 -12.77 2.53 -0.45
N VAL A 19 -11.94 3.45 -0.94
CA VAL A 19 -10.49 3.40 -0.72
C VAL A 19 -10.16 3.47 0.77
N ALA A 20 -10.79 4.36 1.53
CA ALA A 20 -10.59 4.47 2.97
C ALA A 20 -10.95 3.16 3.70
N VAL A 21 -12.06 2.52 3.31
CA VAL A 21 -12.45 1.21 3.85
C VAL A 21 -11.41 0.14 3.51
N LEU A 22 -10.91 0.10 2.28
CA LEU A 22 -9.87 -0.87 1.89
C LEU A 22 -8.58 -0.67 2.68
N VAL A 23 -8.15 0.58 2.90
CA VAL A 23 -7.00 0.89 3.75
C VAL A 23 -7.25 0.44 5.19
N ALA A 24 -8.43 0.72 5.74
CA ALA A 24 -8.79 0.29 7.09
C ALA A 24 -8.84 -1.24 7.25
N LEU A 25 -9.23 -1.96 6.19
CA LEU A 25 -9.24 -3.43 6.15
C LEU A 25 -7.88 -4.05 5.88
N SER A 26 -6.86 -3.28 5.48
CA SER A 26 -5.52 -3.77 5.15
C SER A 26 -4.86 -4.66 6.23
N PRO A 27 -5.02 -4.42 7.56
CA PRO A 27 -4.48 -5.33 8.58
C PRO A 27 -5.11 -6.72 8.55
N ALA A 28 -6.37 -6.85 8.12
CA ALA A 28 -7.03 -8.15 7.98
C ALA A 28 -6.40 -8.98 6.86
N PHE A 29 -5.91 -8.34 5.79
CA PHE A 29 -5.15 -9.01 4.74
C PHE A 29 -3.78 -9.49 5.24
N ALA A 30 -3.08 -8.67 6.03
CA ALA A 30 -1.82 -9.08 6.67
C ALA A 30 -2.02 -10.28 7.61
N TRP A 31 -3.13 -10.30 8.35
CA TRP A 31 -3.53 -11.45 9.14
C TRP A 31 -3.81 -12.68 8.28
N GLY A 32 -4.54 -12.53 7.18
CA GLY A 32 -4.83 -13.63 6.25
C GLY A 32 -3.57 -14.25 5.66
N ALA A 33 -2.62 -13.41 5.24
CA ALA A 33 -1.31 -13.82 4.74
C ALA A 33 -0.55 -14.68 5.77
N ALA A 34 -0.53 -14.26 7.04
CA ALA A 34 0.08 -15.04 8.11
C ALA A 34 -0.61 -16.40 8.33
N ARG A 35 -1.94 -16.48 8.16
CA ARG A 35 -2.69 -17.74 8.36
C ARG A 35 -2.46 -18.77 7.28
N VAL A 36 -2.16 -18.34 6.06
CA VAL A 36 -1.83 -19.26 4.96
C VAL A 36 -0.33 -19.52 4.86
N GLY A 37 0.47 -18.97 5.78
CA GLY A 37 1.92 -19.09 5.73
C GLY A 37 2.50 -18.46 4.45
N TYR A 38 1.92 -17.35 3.99
CA TYR A 38 2.42 -16.65 2.81
C TYR A 38 3.88 -16.23 3.05
N ALA A 39 4.77 -16.73 2.20
CA ALA A 39 6.14 -16.29 2.10
C ALA A 39 6.36 -15.76 0.68
N GLU A 40 7.07 -14.64 0.55
CA GLU A 40 7.29 -14.03 -0.75
C GLU A 40 8.12 -14.96 -1.65
N PRO A 41 7.72 -15.16 -2.93
CA PRO A 41 8.45 -16.06 -3.83
C PRO A 41 9.94 -15.71 -3.98
N LEU A 42 10.28 -14.41 -3.90
CA LEU A 42 11.64 -13.93 -3.97
C LEU A 42 12.45 -14.30 -2.72
N GLU A 43 11.83 -14.20 -1.54
CA GLU A 43 12.47 -14.61 -0.27
C GLU A 43 12.80 -16.10 -0.30
N ASN A 44 11.84 -16.94 -0.70
CA ASN A 44 12.05 -18.38 -0.83
C ASN A 44 13.16 -18.70 -1.84
N ALA A 45 13.19 -18.01 -2.98
CA ALA A 45 14.23 -18.19 -3.97
C ALA A 45 15.61 -17.75 -3.43
N ALA A 46 15.65 -16.67 -2.66
CA ALA A 46 16.88 -16.20 -2.03
C ALA A 46 17.40 -17.21 -0.99
N GLU A 47 16.54 -17.78 -0.15
CA GLU A 47 16.91 -18.84 0.79
C GLU A 47 17.42 -20.09 0.06
N LEU A 48 16.72 -20.56 -0.97
CA LEU A 48 17.10 -21.75 -1.73
C LEU A 48 18.44 -21.61 -2.46
N THR A 49 18.84 -20.38 -2.78
CA THR A 49 20.09 -20.08 -3.49
C THR A 49 21.22 -19.64 -2.55
N GLY A 50 20.95 -19.49 -1.25
CA GLY A 50 21.89 -18.91 -0.28
C GLY A 50 22.14 -17.41 -0.49
N ALA A 51 21.31 -16.74 -1.30
CA ALA A 51 21.44 -15.31 -1.58
C ALA A 51 21.05 -14.44 -0.37
N SER A 52 20.19 -14.95 0.51
CA SER A 52 19.85 -14.30 1.79
C SER A 52 21.10 -14.11 2.66
N ASP A 53 21.95 -15.13 2.78
CA ASP A 53 23.18 -15.09 3.58
C ASP A 53 24.26 -14.19 2.95
N ALA A 54 24.22 -14.01 1.63
CA ALA A 54 25.15 -13.16 0.88
C ALA A 54 24.72 -11.68 0.84
N ALA A 55 23.55 -11.33 1.39
CA ALA A 55 23.03 -9.97 1.33
C ALA A 55 23.87 -9.00 2.18
N VAL A 56 24.30 -7.89 1.57
CA VAL A 56 25.05 -6.83 2.26
C VAL A 56 24.32 -5.49 2.07
N THR A 57 23.97 -4.84 3.17
CA THR A 57 23.35 -3.51 3.14
C THR A 57 24.41 -2.46 2.80
N LEU A 58 24.39 -1.97 1.56
CA LEU A 58 25.32 -0.92 1.09
C LEU A 58 24.87 0.50 1.50
N VAL A 59 23.55 0.71 1.58
CA VAL A 59 22.95 2.01 1.90
C VAL A 59 21.81 1.79 2.90
N PRO A 60 21.72 2.60 3.98
CA PRO A 60 20.58 2.54 4.88
C PRO A 60 19.29 2.85 4.13
N ALA A 61 18.37 1.89 4.09
CA ALA A 61 17.04 2.10 3.53
C ALA A 61 16.16 2.84 4.54
N LEU A 62 15.33 3.77 4.04
CA LEU A 62 14.32 4.43 4.86
C LEU A 62 13.26 3.43 5.36
N PHE A 63 13.00 2.39 4.56
CA PHE A 63 12.09 1.28 4.86
C PHE A 63 12.78 -0.06 4.52
N PRO A 64 13.66 -0.56 5.41
CA PRO A 64 14.30 -1.87 5.24
C PRO A 64 13.23 -2.96 5.12
N ASP A 65 13.36 -3.83 4.11
CA ASP A 65 12.40 -4.90 3.82
C ASP A 65 10.95 -4.40 3.69
N TYR A 66 10.81 -3.16 3.20
CA TYR A 66 9.53 -2.44 3.09
C TYR A 66 8.77 -2.28 4.42
N SER A 67 9.48 -2.40 5.54
CA SER A 67 8.95 -2.29 6.89
C SER A 67 9.18 -0.91 7.49
N VAL A 68 8.42 -0.61 8.55
CA VAL A 68 8.58 0.61 9.36
C VAL A 68 9.04 0.20 10.74
N ALA A 69 10.19 0.72 11.17
CA ALA A 69 10.75 0.41 12.48
C ALA A 69 9.75 0.73 13.60
N GLY A 70 9.57 -0.21 14.54
CA GLY A 70 8.64 -0.09 15.66
C GLY A 70 7.18 -0.39 15.34
N LEU A 71 6.84 -0.69 14.08
CA LEU A 71 5.50 -1.16 13.70
C LEU A 71 5.52 -2.67 13.44
N GLY A 72 4.62 -3.39 14.10
CA GLY A 72 4.36 -4.80 13.78
C GLY A 72 3.64 -4.94 12.43
N PRO A 73 3.51 -6.18 11.89
CA PRO A 73 3.01 -6.42 10.54
C PRO A 73 1.63 -5.80 10.27
N TYR A 74 0.72 -5.84 11.25
CA TYR A 74 -0.64 -5.29 11.10
C TYR A 74 -0.66 -3.76 10.96
N LEU A 75 0.03 -3.06 11.86
CA LEU A 75 0.11 -1.58 11.81
C LEU A 75 0.98 -1.12 10.64
N GLY A 76 2.04 -1.87 10.32
CA GLY A 76 2.89 -1.63 9.17
C GLY A 76 2.08 -1.66 7.88
N THR A 77 1.23 -2.68 7.67
CA THR A 77 0.36 -2.76 6.49
C THR A 77 -0.67 -1.63 6.43
N LEU A 78 -1.25 -1.21 7.56
CA LEU A 78 -2.16 -0.06 7.61
C LEU A 78 -1.46 1.23 7.17
N VAL A 79 -0.29 1.49 7.75
CA VAL A 79 0.50 2.69 7.45
C VAL A 79 0.97 2.67 6.00
N ALA A 80 1.46 1.54 5.50
CA ALA A 80 1.86 1.39 4.10
C ALA A 80 0.68 1.64 3.15
N GLY A 81 -0.50 1.07 3.44
CA GLY A 81 -1.72 1.30 2.66
C GLY A 81 -2.13 2.77 2.65
N ALA A 82 -2.08 3.45 3.80
CA ALA A 82 -2.41 4.88 3.90
C ALA A 82 -1.41 5.75 3.14
N VAL A 83 -0.11 5.52 3.33
CA VAL A 83 0.97 6.27 2.69
C VAL A 83 0.95 6.09 1.17
N GLY A 84 0.89 4.84 0.69
CA GLY A 84 0.82 4.55 -0.75
C GLY A 84 -0.41 5.17 -1.42
N THR A 85 -1.58 5.06 -0.76
CA THR A 85 -2.81 5.72 -1.23
C THR A 85 -2.65 7.24 -1.35
N ALA A 86 -2.12 7.88 -0.30
CA ALA A 86 -1.92 9.31 -0.27
C ALA A 86 -0.93 9.77 -1.36
N LEU A 87 0.18 9.04 -1.54
CA LEU A 87 1.18 9.33 -2.56
C LEU A 87 0.57 9.28 -3.97
N VAL A 88 -0.12 8.19 -4.31
CA VAL A 88 -0.77 8.04 -5.63
C VAL A 88 -1.80 9.14 -5.85
N PHE A 89 -2.62 9.44 -4.85
CA PHE A 89 -3.64 10.48 -4.95
C PHE A 89 -3.03 11.86 -5.19
N VAL A 90 -1.99 12.22 -4.42
CA VAL A 90 -1.28 13.50 -4.57
C VAL A 90 -0.62 13.60 -5.94
N LEU A 91 0.03 12.53 -6.42
CA LEU A 91 0.66 12.51 -7.73
C LEU A 91 -0.37 12.67 -8.85
N ALA A 92 -1.45 11.88 -8.83
CA ALA A 92 -2.49 11.94 -9.85
C ALA A 92 -3.14 13.32 -9.93
N VAL A 93 -3.51 13.89 -8.78
CA VAL A 93 -4.09 15.25 -8.70
C VAL A 93 -3.06 16.30 -9.10
N GLY A 94 -1.81 16.16 -8.68
CA GLY A 94 -0.72 17.08 -9.01
C GLY A 94 -0.45 17.15 -10.51
N VAL A 95 -0.27 15.99 -11.15
CA VAL A 95 -0.08 15.88 -12.61
C VAL A 95 -1.30 16.40 -13.36
N GLY A 96 -2.52 16.01 -12.95
CA GLY A 96 -3.75 16.49 -13.57
C GLY A 96 -3.87 18.02 -13.53
N ARG A 97 -3.49 18.65 -12.40
CA ARG A 97 -3.47 20.12 -12.28
C ARG A 97 -2.38 20.78 -13.09
N LEU A 98 -1.21 20.15 -13.23
CA LEU A 98 -0.12 20.68 -14.03
C LEU A 98 -0.47 20.68 -15.52
N LEU A 99 -1.12 19.61 -16.01
CA LEU A 99 -1.54 19.46 -17.40
C LEU A 99 -2.77 20.30 -17.77
N ALA A 100 -3.60 20.67 -16.79
CA ALA A 100 -4.76 21.54 -16.98
C ALA A 100 -4.40 23.04 -17.06
N ARG A 101 -3.13 23.39 -16.91
CA ARG A 101 -2.58 24.73 -17.11
C ARG A 101 -1.94 24.81 -18.49
#